data_AF-A0A438JAW9-F1
#
_entry.id   AF-A0A438JAW9-F1
#
_cell.length_a   1.000
_cell.length_b   1.000
_cell.length_c   1.000
_cell.angle_alpha   90.00
_cell.angle_beta   90.00
_cell.angle_gamma   90.00
#
_symmetry.space_group_name_H-M   'P 1'
#
loop_
_entity.id
_entity.type
_entity.pdbx_description
1 polymer ?
#
loop_
_entity_poly.entity_id
_entity_poly.type
_entity_poly.pdbx_seq_one_letter_code
_entity_poly.pdbx_strand_id
1 'polypeptide(L)' 'MLQKGLGIMEKRKVEELVSSAANLKGVVLEAEDIAEAALYLGSDDSKYVSGINLVVDGGYSITNPSLEWFYGNFL' A
#
# COMPACT_ATOMS: atom_id res chain seq x y z
N MET A 1 -9.84 12.62 -2.23
CA MET A 1 -9.40 12.69 -3.63
C MET A 1 -9.52 11.33 -4.31
N LEU A 2 -9.06 10.23 -3.69
CA LEU A 2 -9.18 8.87 -4.24
C LEU A 2 -10.61 8.35 -4.43
N GLN A 3 -11.46 8.44 -3.39
CA GLN A 3 -12.89 8.05 -3.46
C GLN A 3 -13.63 8.69 -4.65
N LYS A 4 -13.45 10.01 -4.82
CA LYS A 4 -14.05 10.76 -5.93
C LYS A 4 -13.49 10.34 -7.30
N GLY A 5 -12.18 10.04 -7.38
CA GLY A 5 -11.55 9.59 -8.62
C GLY A 5 -12.00 8.19 -9.06
N LEU A 6 -12.33 7.31 -8.12
CA LEU A 6 -12.85 5.97 -8.39
C LEU A 6 -14.38 5.92 -8.54
N GLY A 7 -15.09 7.02 -8.28
CA GLY A 7 -16.55 7.04 -8.25
C GLY A 7 -17.16 6.22 -7.09
N ILE A 8 -16.36 5.85 -6.09
CA ILE A 8 -16.80 5.04 -4.93
C ILE A 8 -17.08 5.98 -3.76
N MET A 9 -18.34 6.00 -3.29
CA MET A 9 -18.76 6.86 -2.18
C MET A 9 -18.57 6.21 -0.79
N GLU A 10 -18.41 4.90 -0.72
CA GLU A 10 -18.25 4.16 0.54
C GLU A 10 -16.76 3.97 0.86
N LYS A 11 -16.29 4.55 1.97
CA LYS A 11 -14.88 4.48 2.41
C LYS A 11 -14.36 3.05 2.48
N ARG A 12 -15.12 2.15 3.13
CA ARG A 12 -14.75 0.73 3.29
C ARG A 12 -14.48 0.03 1.97
N LYS A 13 -15.27 0.31 0.93
CA LYS A 13 -15.04 -0.28 -0.41
C LYS A 13 -13.74 0.21 -1.06
N VAL A 14 -13.34 1.45 -0.81
CA VAL A 14 -12.04 1.94 -1.29
C VAL A 14 -10.90 1.30 -0.53
N GLU A 15 -11.03 1.15 0.79
CA GLU A 15 -10.03 0.47 1.62
C GLU A 15 -9.87 -0.99 1.22
N GLU A 16 -10.97 -1.72 1.01
CA GLU A 16 -10.98 -3.09 0.51
C GLU A 16 -10.32 -3.19 -0.87
N LEU A 17 -10.66 -2.29 -1.80
CA LEU A 17 -10.06 -2.26 -3.14
C LEU A 17 -8.55 -2.05 -3.06
N VAL A 18 -8.09 -1.03 -2.34
CA VAL A 18 -6.66 -0.70 -2.21
C VAL A 18 -5.90 -1.85 -1.54
N SER A 19 -6.45 -2.40 -0.46
CA SER A 19 -5.83 -3.53 0.25
C SER A 19 -5.79 -4.81 -0.59
N SER A 20 -6.81 -5.03 -1.42
CA SER A 20 -6.84 -6.17 -2.35
C SER A 20 -5.76 -6.08 -3.42
N ALA A 21 -5.33 -4.87 -3.78
CA ALA A 21 -4.32 -4.64 -4.80
C ALA A 21 -2.88 -4.77 -4.25
N ALA A 22 -2.68 -4.55 -2.96
CA ALA A 22 -1.39 -4.75 -2.30
C ALA A 22 -1.04 -6.25 -2.15
N ASN A 23 0.24 -6.58 -2.03
CA ASN A 23 0.67 -7.96 -1.78
C ASN A 23 0.27 -8.43 -0.36
N LEU A 24 0.36 -7.55 0.63
CA LEU A 24 -0.07 -7.81 2.00
C LEU A 24 -1.60 -7.82 2.08
N LYS A 25 -2.20 -9.00 2.30
CA LYS A 25 -3.67 -9.18 2.38
C LYS A 25 -4.18 -9.10 3.82
N GLY A 26 -5.43 -8.65 3.98
CA GLY A 26 -6.14 -8.63 5.26
C GLY A 26 -5.79 -7.45 6.18
N VAL A 27 -4.94 -6.54 5.72
CA VAL A 27 -4.52 -5.33 6.44
C VAL A 27 -4.87 -4.12 5.58
N VAL A 28 -5.45 -3.10 6.19
CA VAL A 28 -5.69 -1.79 5.57
C VAL A 28 -4.57 -0.86 6.02
N LEU A 29 -3.97 -0.12 5.09
CA LEU A 29 -2.98 0.90 5.43
C LEU A 29 -3.66 2.05 6.19
N GLU A 30 -3.21 2.31 7.41
CA GLU A 30 -3.71 3.39 8.27
C GLU A 30 -2.66 4.51 8.43
N ALA A 31 -3.04 5.61 9.08
CA ALA A 31 -2.13 6.74 9.29
C ALA A 31 -0.99 6.38 10.26
N GLU A 32 -1.31 5.49 11.20
CA GLU A 32 -0.45 4.94 12.23
C GLU A 32 0.72 4.16 11.61
N ASP A 33 0.50 3.41 10.52
CA ASP A 33 1.57 2.68 9.82
C ASP A 33 2.64 3.63 9.25
N ILE A 34 2.21 4.79 8.75
CA ILE A 34 3.11 5.84 8.26
C ILE A 34 3.82 6.54 9.43
N ALA A 35 3.10 6.76 10.54
CA ALA A 35 3.68 7.35 11.74
C ALA A 35 4.77 6.46 12.34
N GLU A 36 4.56 5.14 12.39
CA GLU A 36 5.55 4.16 12.85
C GLU A 36 6.78 4.11 11.93
N ALA A 37 6.58 4.15 10.61
CA ALA A 37 7.70 4.23 9.66
C ALA A 37 8.52 5.52 9.84
N ALA A 38 7.85 6.65 10.08
CA ALA A 38 8.50 7.92 10.37
C ALA A 38 9.22 7.89 11.73
N LEU A 39 8.61 7.26 12.74
CA LEU A 39 9.22 7.07 14.07
C LEU A 39 10.49 6.24 13.97
N TYR A 40 10.48 5.13 13.23
CA TYR A 40 11.66 4.32 12.95
C TYR A 40 12.78 5.14 12.31
N LEU A 41 12.48 5.89 11.23
CA LEU A 41 13.48 6.74 10.56
C LEU A 41 13.97 7.91 11.43
N GLY A 42 13.19 8.32 12.43
CA GLY A 42 13.55 9.36 13.39
C GLY A 42 14.25 8.85 14.65
N SER A 43 14.30 7.54 14.89
CA SER A 43 14.87 6.94 16.10
C SER A 43 16.32 6.49 15.93
N ASP A 44 16.97 6.14 17.05
CA ASP A 44 18.31 5.56 17.06
C ASP A 44 18.38 4.18 16.39
N ASP A 45 17.24 3.51 16.18
CA ASP A 45 17.17 2.20 15.51
C ASP A 45 17.53 2.29 14.03
N SER A 46 17.40 3.47 13.41
CA SER A 46 17.77 3.73 12.02
C SER A 46 19.09 4.51 11.87
N LYS A 47 19.93 4.61 12.92
CA LYS A 47 21.14 5.47 12.95
C LYS A 47 22.14 5.30 11.80
N TYR A 48 22.08 4.21 11.03
CA TYR A 48 22.93 3.95 9.87
C TYR A 48 22.16 3.71 8.57
N VAL A 49 20.84 3.93 8.58
CA VAL A 49 19.97 3.85 7.41
C VAL A 49 19.79 5.27 6.86
N SER A 50 20.37 5.54 5.70
CA SER A 50 20.32 6.87 5.07
C SER A 50 20.28 6.75 3.54
N GLY A 51 19.69 7.75 2.88
CA GLY A 51 19.63 7.83 1.42
C GLY A 51 18.60 6.91 0.75
N ILE A 52 17.70 6.29 1.52
CA ILE A 52 16.66 5.38 1.01
C ILE A 52 15.31 6.08 0.90
N ASN A 53 14.44 5.57 0.02
CA ASN A 53 13.00 5.80 0.07
C ASN A 53 12.34 4.60 0.75
N LEU A 54 11.85 4.78 1.99
CA LEU A 54 11.12 3.74 2.70
C LEU A 54 9.66 3.71 2.23
N VAL A 55 9.37 2.87 1.23
CA VAL A 55 8.02 2.71 0.68
C VAL A 55 7.16 1.89 1.64
N VAL A 56 6.01 2.44 2.02
CA VAL A 56 5.03 1.80 2.92
C VAL A 56 3.70 1.64 2.18
N ASP A 57 3.59 0.57 1.38
CA ASP A 57 2.45 0.36 0.48
C ASP A 57 1.94 -1.10 0.45
N GLY A 58 2.37 -1.93 1.40
CA GLY A 58 2.02 -3.35 1.45
C GLY A 58 2.55 -4.17 0.26
N GLY A 59 3.57 -3.69 -0.44
CA GLY A 59 4.16 -4.36 -1.61
C GLY A 59 3.36 -4.16 -2.90
N TYR A 60 2.48 -3.16 -2.95
CA TYR A 60 1.75 -2.81 -4.17
C TYR A 60 2.72 -2.50 -5.34
N SER A 61 3.73 -1.67 -5.09
CA SER A 61 4.65 -1.17 -6.13
C SER A 61 5.62 -2.21 -6.70
N ILE A 62 5.71 -3.41 -6.10
CA ILE A 62 6.60 -4.49 -6.57
C ILE A 62 5.87 -5.56 -7.37
N THR A 63 4.56 -5.41 -7.58
CA THR A 63 3.73 -6.33 -8.36
C THR A 63 3.06 -5.60 -9.52
N ASN A 64 2.67 -6.34 -10.55
CA ASN A 64 1.80 -5.83 -11.60
C ASN A 64 0.49 -6.63 -11.61
N PRO A 65 -0.58 -6.14 -10.95
CA PRO A 65 -1.84 -6.88 -10.86
C PRO A 65 -2.53 -7.09 -12.21
N SER A 66 -2.18 -6.30 -13.25
CA SER A 66 -2.73 -6.50 -14.60
C SER A 66 -2.26 -7.79 -15.26
N LEU A 67 -1.05 -8.27 -14.93
CA LEU A 67 -0.53 -9.53 -15.45
C LEU A 67 -1.33 -10.72 -14.91
N GLU A 68 -1.59 -10.75 -13.60
CA GLU A 68 -2.40 -11.80 -12.98
C GLU A 68 -3.81 -11.87 -13.59
N TRP A 69 -4.46 -10.71 -13.76
CA TRP A 69 -5.77 -10.64 -14.41
C TRP A 69 -5.73 -11.13 -15.86
N PHE A 70 -4.69 -10.79 -16.63
CA PHE A 70 -4.53 -11.24 -18.01
C PHE A 70 -4.41 -12.77 -18.10
N TYR A 71 -3.56 -13.38 -17.28
CA TYR A 71 -3.42 -14.84 -17.23
C TYR A 71 -4.70 -15.54 -16.75
N GLY A 72 -5.45 -14.93 -15.82
CA GLY A 72 -6.68 -15.53 -15.30
C GLY A 72 -7.91 -15.40 -16.21
N ASN A 73 -7.88 -14.55 -17.23
CA ASN A 73 -9.04 -14.27 -18.09
C ASN A 73 -8.81 -14.52 -19.60
N PHE A 74 -7.56 -14.64 -20.06
CA PHE A 74 -7.23 -14.76 -21.50
C PHE A 74 -6.40 -16.00 -21.88
N LEU A 75 -5.83 -16.73 -20.91
CA LEU A 75 -5.15 -18.01 -21.11
C LEU A 75 -5.91 -19.13 -20.40
#